data_AF-A0A917PJX4-F1
#
_entry.id   AF-A0A917PJX4-F1
#
_cell.length_a   1.000
_cell.length_b   1.000
_cell.length_c   1.000
_cell.angle_alpha   90.00
_cell.angle_beta   90.00
_cell.angle_gamma   90.00
#
_symmetry.space_group_name_H-M   'P 1'
#
loop_
_entity.id
_entity.type
_entity.pdbx_description
1 polymer ?
#
loop_
_entity_poly.entity_id
_entity_poly.type
_entity_poly.pdbx_seq_one_letter_code
_entity_poly.pdbx_strand_id
1 'polypeptide(L)'
;MRAHPLLVPLLLAGGLLPALLSAAAPGLNRAGGSARLTALGTDGQGRPVLAWTESVAGQGQTVFVRRLEGGAWASVGGPLNEDVRHNATQLSLTVGPDGTPSVGWAEDSGTAHVDSYLVSRLTDAGWRAPGLFAVRRNLSDAGRSRAFTPGPDGTPIIAWTNIYYPGAEGSVVQLLTWNGEGFTSSEPANRSLRRTAFFPSVARRADGDVLVAWLEGTVAESDVYVSVRRGGAWLPLGGPLNVRPHTYTFAPQLRLAPDGQPVVAWQEDRSGVDTLFVKRWTGRGWQALGGPLNHDPRRLAERASLALDADGQPVVAWSEETADHRHAVYARRWQPDAARPAGDGQTGRWVLLGTPAVHAGALSAGGDAQGASVTVAGDGSVYVAWCEDDLQGGGAQVRVTRLPGR
;
A
#
# COMPACT_ATOMS: atom_id res chain seq x y z
N MET A 1 -79.40 -11.15 16.16
CA MET A 1 -78.64 -12.20 16.87
C MET A 1 -77.25 -12.29 16.24
N ARG A 2 -76.24 -11.99 17.05
CA ARG A 2 -74.83 -12.40 17.01
C ARG A 2 -74.11 -12.45 15.64
N ALA A 3 -73.33 -11.40 15.38
CA ALA A 3 -72.18 -11.44 14.49
C ALA A 3 -71.01 -12.19 15.18
N HIS A 4 -70.35 -13.05 14.42
CA HIS A 4 -69.20 -13.87 14.83
C HIS A 4 -67.91 -13.03 14.97
N PRO A 5 -66.99 -13.36 15.89
CA PRO A 5 -65.67 -12.75 15.96
C PRO A 5 -64.72 -13.36 14.92
N LEU A 6 -64.03 -12.51 14.17
CA LEU A 6 -62.91 -12.88 13.30
C LEU A 6 -61.69 -13.21 14.15
N LEU A 7 -61.31 -14.49 14.21
CA LEU A 7 -60.00 -14.93 14.65
C LEU A 7 -58.97 -14.66 13.54
N VAL A 8 -57.91 -13.95 13.89
CA VAL A 8 -56.69 -13.78 13.10
C VAL A 8 -55.85 -15.05 13.22
N PRO A 9 -55.44 -15.72 12.13
CA PRO A 9 -54.36 -16.69 12.20
C PRO A 9 -53.01 -15.97 12.02
N LEU A 10 -52.21 -16.03 13.08
CA LEU A 10 -50.80 -15.71 13.09
C LEU A 10 -50.06 -16.79 12.28
N LEU A 11 -49.59 -16.47 11.07
CA LEU A 11 -48.71 -17.33 10.29
C LEU A 11 -47.27 -16.80 10.41
N LEU A 12 -46.57 -17.34 11.41
CA LEU A 12 -45.11 -17.42 11.43
C LEU A 12 -44.68 -18.41 10.35
N ALA A 13 -44.23 -17.90 9.21
CA ALA A 13 -43.52 -18.69 8.21
C ALA A 13 -42.13 -18.08 8.04
N GLY A 14 -41.15 -18.70 8.69
CA GLY A 14 -39.73 -18.48 8.44
C GLY A 14 -39.42 -18.82 6.98
N GLY A 15 -39.21 -17.79 6.19
CA GLY A 15 -38.59 -17.91 4.87
C GLY A 15 -37.08 -17.80 5.05
N LEU A 16 -36.40 -18.95 4.98
CA LEU A 16 -34.97 -19.02 4.66
C LEU A 16 -34.75 -18.20 3.37
N LEU A 17 -34.11 -17.04 3.49
CA LEU A 17 -33.50 -16.40 2.33
C LEU A 17 -32.48 -17.42 1.79
N PRO A 18 -32.59 -17.87 0.52
CA PRO A 18 -31.50 -18.63 -0.05
C PRO A 18 -30.29 -17.71 -0.02
N ALA A 19 -29.20 -18.19 0.58
CA ALA A 19 -27.90 -17.57 0.41
C ALA A 19 -27.62 -17.55 -1.08
N LEU A 20 -27.91 -16.43 -1.74
CA LEU A 20 -27.33 -16.12 -3.03
C LEU A 20 -25.83 -16.16 -2.78
N LEU A 21 -25.17 -17.24 -3.20
CA LEU A 21 -23.77 -17.16 -3.56
C LEU A 21 -23.71 -16.02 -4.57
N SER A 22 -23.35 -14.82 -4.09
CA SER A 22 -23.02 -13.72 -4.96
C SER A 22 -21.88 -14.22 -5.82
N ALA A 23 -22.15 -14.54 -7.09
CA ALA A 23 -21.08 -14.70 -8.05
C ALA A 23 -20.18 -13.48 -7.90
N ALA A 24 -18.90 -13.70 -7.59
CA ALA A 24 -17.96 -12.62 -7.40
C ALA A 24 -17.99 -11.73 -8.65
N ALA A 25 -18.18 -10.41 -8.48
CA ALA A 25 -18.21 -9.46 -9.59
C ALA A 25 -17.01 -9.70 -10.51
N PRO A 26 -17.17 -9.65 -11.85
CA PRO A 26 -16.10 -10.01 -12.79
C PRO A 26 -14.81 -9.24 -12.51
N GLY A 27 -13.67 -9.87 -12.76
CA GLY A 27 -12.35 -9.25 -12.59
C GLY A 27 -12.20 -7.98 -13.42
N LEU A 28 -11.46 -6.99 -12.89
CA LEU A 28 -11.23 -5.74 -13.61
C LEU A 28 -10.17 -5.87 -14.72
N ASN A 29 -9.27 -6.84 -14.60
CA ASN A 29 -8.21 -7.08 -15.56
C ASN A 29 -8.75 -7.73 -16.84
N ARG A 30 -7.90 -7.93 -17.84
CA ARG A 30 -8.33 -8.39 -19.17
C ARG A 30 -8.69 -9.87 -19.13
N ALA A 31 -9.62 -10.29 -19.99
CA ALA A 31 -9.95 -11.70 -20.18
C ALA A 31 -8.69 -12.48 -20.60
N GLY A 32 -8.41 -13.59 -19.91
CA GLY A 32 -7.21 -14.40 -20.12
C GLY A 32 -5.92 -13.84 -19.50
N GLY A 33 -5.96 -12.65 -18.89
CA GLY A 33 -4.84 -12.09 -18.13
C GLY A 33 -4.72 -12.73 -16.74
N SER A 34 -3.53 -12.61 -16.14
CA SER A 34 -3.27 -13.06 -14.76
C SER A 34 -2.61 -11.95 -13.95
N ALA A 35 -3.36 -11.38 -13.01
CA ALA A 35 -2.93 -10.25 -12.21
C ALA A 35 -1.93 -10.64 -11.11
N ARG A 36 -1.03 -9.73 -10.72
CA ARG A 36 0.00 -10.01 -9.69
C ARG A 36 0.10 -8.95 -8.60
N LEU A 37 -0.03 -7.67 -8.95
CA LEU A 37 0.16 -6.55 -8.04
C LEU A 37 -1.01 -5.58 -8.17
N THR A 38 -1.41 -4.96 -7.07
CA THR A 38 -2.33 -3.81 -7.07
C THR A 38 -1.74 -2.63 -6.32
N ALA A 39 -2.06 -1.42 -6.75
CA ALA A 39 -1.74 -0.19 -6.04
C ALA A 39 -2.91 0.79 -6.18
N LEU A 40 -3.52 1.14 -5.06
CA LEU A 40 -4.62 2.10 -4.97
C LEU A 40 -4.15 3.47 -4.46
N GLY A 41 -4.82 4.51 -4.96
CA GLY A 41 -4.77 5.88 -4.46
C GLY A 41 -5.99 6.66 -4.94
N THR A 42 -5.96 7.98 -4.84
CA THR A 42 -7.01 8.85 -5.34
C THR A 42 -6.47 9.88 -6.33
N ASP A 43 -7.33 10.47 -7.15
CA ASP A 43 -6.98 11.75 -7.78
C ASP A 43 -7.33 12.94 -6.88
N GLY A 44 -7.10 14.17 -7.37
CA GLY A 44 -7.39 15.41 -6.66
C GLY A 44 -8.87 15.65 -6.35
N GLN A 45 -9.78 14.89 -6.97
CA GLN A 45 -11.21 14.92 -6.69
C GLN A 45 -11.61 13.83 -5.68
N GLY A 46 -10.64 13.08 -5.15
CA GLY A 46 -10.88 11.97 -4.25
C GLY A 46 -11.44 10.73 -4.94
N ARG A 47 -11.37 10.64 -6.28
CA ARG A 47 -11.83 9.45 -7.01
C ARG A 47 -10.77 8.36 -6.94
N PRO A 48 -11.14 7.10 -6.65
CA PRO A 48 -10.19 5.99 -6.65
C PRO A 48 -9.48 5.81 -8.00
N VAL A 49 -8.16 5.63 -7.95
CA VAL A 49 -7.30 5.24 -9.06
C VAL A 49 -6.59 3.95 -8.69
N LEU A 50 -6.67 2.96 -9.56
CA LEU A 50 -6.11 1.63 -9.39
C LEU A 50 -5.11 1.34 -10.49
N ALA A 51 -3.87 1.07 -10.11
CA ALA A 51 -2.90 0.44 -10.98
C ALA A 51 -2.80 -1.06 -10.66
N TRP A 52 -2.57 -1.89 -11.67
CA TRP A 52 -2.22 -3.29 -11.49
C TRP A 52 -1.21 -3.77 -12.51
N THR A 53 -0.53 -4.88 -12.21
CA THR A 53 0.22 -5.64 -13.21
C THR A 53 -0.54 -6.90 -13.59
N GLU A 54 -0.55 -7.25 -14.86
CA GLU A 54 -1.04 -8.55 -15.33
C GLU A 54 -0.17 -9.16 -16.43
N SER A 55 -0.12 -10.49 -16.47
CA SER A 55 0.40 -11.24 -17.61
C SER A 55 -0.51 -11.03 -18.82
N VAL A 56 0.07 -10.64 -19.95
CA VAL A 56 -0.64 -10.56 -21.24
C VAL A 56 0.05 -11.48 -22.24
N ALA A 57 -0.72 -12.23 -23.03
CA ALA A 57 -0.17 -13.17 -24.00
C ALA A 57 0.76 -12.45 -25.00
N GLY A 58 1.99 -12.95 -25.14
CA GLY A 58 3.02 -12.33 -26.00
C GLY A 58 3.68 -11.08 -25.42
N GLN A 59 3.42 -10.74 -24.15
CA GLN A 59 3.97 -9.60 -23.42
C GLN A 59 4.55 -10.06 -22.07
N GLY A 60 5.30 -9.17 -21.42
CA GLY A 60 5.69 -9.34 -20.02
C GLY A 60 4.56 -8.99 -19.05
N GLN A 61 4.89 -8.93 -17.76
CA GLN A 61 4.01 -8.30 -16.76
C GLN A 61 3.77 -6.84 -17.13
N THR A 62 2.54 -6.51 -17.49
CA THR A 62 2.18 -5.21 -18.05
C THR A 62 1.40 -4.37 -17.04
N VAL A 63 1.76 -3.08 -16.91
CA VAL A 63 1.11 -2.12 -16.00
C VAL A 63 -0.09 -1.48 -16.68
N PHE A 64 -1.25 -1.55 -16.02
CA PHE A 64 -2.48 -0.87 -16.44
C PHE A 64 -3.01 0.02 -15.32
N VAL A 65 -3.78 1.05 -15.69
CA VAL A 65 -4.42 1.96 -14.74
C VAL A 65 -5.88 2.18 -15.10
N ARG A 66 -6.73 2.15 -14.08
CA ARG A 66 -8.14 2.56 -14.15
C ARG A 66 -8.48 3.59 -13.09
N ARG A 67 -9.47 4.42 -13.38
CA ARG A 67 -10.06 5.38 -12.44
C ARG A 67 -11.55 5.12 -12.33
N LEU A 68 -12.10 5.26 -11.13
CA LEU A 68 -13.54 5.14 -10.90
C LEU A 68 -14.25 6.44 -11.33
N GLU A 69 -15.16 6.34 -12.30
CA GLU A 69 -15.91 7.44 -12.89
C GLU A 69 -17.38 7.05 -13.04
N GLY A 70 -18.30 7.85 -12.49
CA GLY A 70 -19.74 7.57 -12.60
C GLY A 70 -20.17 6.20 -12.06
N GLY A 71 -19.43 5.65 -11.09
CA GLY A 71 -19.66 4.32 -10.52
C GLY A 71 -19.05 3.15 -11.31
N ALA A 72 -18.33 3.41 -12.39
CA ALA A 72 -17.66 2.39 -13.21
C ALA A 72 -16.15 2.64 -13.33
N TRP A 73 -15.36 1.57 -13.42
CA TRP A 73 -13.91 1.69 -13.62
C TRP A 73 -13.59 1.93 -15.10
N ALA A 74 -13.04 3.10 -15.43
CA ALA A 74 -12.62 3.48 -16.78
C ALA A 74 -11.09 3.43 -16.91
N SER A 75 -10.58 2.97 -18.06
CA SER A 75 -9.14 2.93 -18.36
C SER A 75 -8.56 4.34 -18.45
N VAL A 76 -7.39 4.54 -17.84
CA VAL A 76 -6.64 5.79 -17.93
C VAL A 76 -5.43 5.55 -18.83
N GLY A 77 -5.63 5.69 -20.14
CA GLY A 77 -4.61 5.40 -21.15
C GLY A 77 -4.44 3.91 -21.45
N GLY A 78 -3.30 3.56 -22.04
CA GLY A 78 -2.90 2.19 -22.38
C GLY A 78 -1.89 1.59 -21.39
N PRO A 79 -1.22 0.49 -21.77
CA PRO A 79 -0.06 -0.05 -21.04
C PRO A 79 0.95 1.04 -20.69
N LEU A 80 1.44 1.05 -19.44
CA LEU A 80 2.42 2.06 -19.01
C LEU A 80 3.87 1.64 -19.17
N ASN A 81 4.16 0.37 -19.45
CA ASN A 81 5.54 -0.08 -19.65
C ASN A 81 6.26 0.78 -20.68
N GLU A 82 7.58 0.97 -20.51
CA GLU A 82 8.38 1.56 -21.58
C GLU A 82 8.46 0.59 -22.77
N ASP A 83 8.57 -0.71 -22.46
CA ASP A 83 8.38 -1.80 -23.43
C ASP A 83 7.51 -2.90 -22.84
N VAL A 84 6.39 -3.20 -23.49
CA VAL A 84 5.42 -4.23 -23.05
C VAL A 84 5.99 -5.65 -23.03
N ARG A 85 7.16 -5.90 -23.60
CA ARG A 85 7.84 -7.20 -23.53
C ARG A 85 8.58 -7.38 -22.20
N HIS A 86 8.85 -6.30 -21.48
CA HIS A 86 9.57 -6.32 -20.21
C HIS A 86 8.62 -6.52 -19.03
N ASN A 87 9.11 -7.20 -18.00
CA ASN A 87 8.32 -7.47 -16.81
C ASN A 87 8.31 -6.28 -15.86
N ALA A 88 7.13 -5.76 -15.57
CA ALA A 88 6.93 -4.80 -14.49
C ALA A 88 6.75 -5.50 -13.12
N THR A 89 7.44 -4.98 -12.11
CA THR A 89 7.37 -5.43 -10.72
C THR A 89 7.41 -4.21 -9.77
N GLN A 90 7.27 -4.43 -8.46
CA GLN A 90 7.37 -3.36 -7.43
C GLN A 90 6.46 -2.15 -7.70
N LEU A 91 5.22 -2.43 -8.10
CA LEU A 91 4.23 -1.42 -8.43
C LEU A 91 3.87 -0.57 -7.20
N SER A 92 3.83 0.74 -7.40
CA SER A 92 3.32 1.71 -6.43
C SER A 92 2.58 2.84 -7.14
N LEU A 93 1.60 3.42 -6.44
CA LEU A 93 0.82 4.55 -6.90
C LEU A 93 0.78 5.59 -5.77
N THR A 94 1.09 6.83 -6.12
CA THR A 94 1.07 7.97 -5.21
C THR A 94 0.46 9.17 -5.91
N VAL A 95 0.02 10.16 -5.14
CA VAL A 95 -0.68 11.33 -5.64
C VAL A 95 0.16 12.56 -5.34
N GLY A 96 0.31 13.45 -6.33
CA GLY A 96 0.99 14.71 -6.15
C GLY A 96 0.18 15.71 -5.32
N PRO A 97 0.82 16.83 -4.90
CA PRO A 97 0.14 17.89 -4.15
C PRO A 97 -0.99 18.57 -4.95
N ASP A 98 -0.95 18.49 -6.28
CA ASP A 98 -1.99 18.95 -7.21
C ASP A 98 -3.10 17.90 -7.44
N GLY A 99 -3.06 16.77 -6.72
CA GLY A 99 -4.02 15.68 -6.89
C GLY A 99 -3.75 14.80 -8.11
N THR A 100 -2.61 14.96 -8.78
CA THR A 100 -2.30 14.20 -9.99
C THR A 100 -1.67 12.84 -9.64
N PRO A 101 -2.21 11.72 -10.14
CA PRO A 101 -1.63 10.39 -9.92
C PRO A 101 -0.27 10.22 -10.61
N SER A 102 0.65 9.55 -9.91
CA SER A 102 1.90 9.03 -10.45
C SER A 102 2.02 7.54 -10.11
N VAL A 103 2.50 6.75 -11.06
CA VAL A 103 2.72 5.30 -10.92
C VAL A 103 4.22 5.03 -11.06
N GLY A 104 4.77 4.22 -10.17
CA GLY A 104 6.16 3.79 -10.20
C GLY A 104 6.28 2.27 -10.19
N TRP A 105 7.24 1.74 -10.94
CA TRP A 105 7.48 0.30 -11.06
C TRP A 105 8.93 0.01 -11.45
N ALA A 106 9.41 -1.17 -11.07
CA ALA A 106 10.65 -1.71 -11.62
C ALA A 106 10.34 -2.41 -12.94
N GLU A 107 11.17 -2.20 -13.96
CA GLU A 107 11.04 -2.85 -15.27
C GLU A 107 12.40 -3.38 -15.71
N ASP A 108 12.40 -4.58 -16.29
CA ASP A 108 13.56 -5.05 -17.03
C ASP A 108 13.92 -4.02 -18.12
N SER A 109 15.20 -3.68 -18.24
CA SER A 109 15.64 -2.66 -19.20
C SER A 109 15.99 -3.26 -20.57
N GLY A 110 15.88 -4.58 -20.74
CA GLY A 110 16.33 -5.30 -21.93
C GLY A 110 17.86 -5.27 -22.12
N THR A 111 18.59 -4.72 -21.15
CA THR A 111 20.05 -4.63 -21.14
C THR A 111 20.59 -5.53 -20.04
N ALA A 112 21.50 -6.44 -20.40
CA ALA A 112 22.09 -7.35 -19.43
C ALA A 112 22.72 -6.57 -18.27
N HIS A 113 22.44 -7.03 -17.05
CA HIS A 113 22.93 -6.41 -15.83
C HIS A 113 22.47 -4.98 -15.57
N VAL A 114 21.33 -4.55 -16.11
CA VAL A 114 20.73 -3.26 -15.76
C VAL A 114 19.32 -3.48 -15.22
N ASP A 115 19.05 -2.92 -14.04
CA ASP A 115 17.70 -2.82 -13.49
C ASP A 115 17.23 -1.38 -13.59
N SER A 116 15.94 -1.20 -13.91
CA SER A 116 15.34 0.12 -14.07
C SER A 116 14.20 0.32 -13.08
N TYR A 117 14.13 1.51 -12.51
CA TYR A 117 12.93 2.00 -11.85
C TYR A 117 12.37 3.18 -12.61
N LEU A 118 11.12 3.07 -13.02
CA LEU A 118 10.43 4.07 -13.81
C LEU A 118 9.33 4.70 -12.98
N VAL A 119 9.07 5.98 -13.27
CA VAL A 119 7.92 6.70 -12.75
C VAL A 119 7.25 7.41 -13.90
N SER A 120 5.94 7.21 -14.04
CA SER A 120 5.11 7.97 -14.96
C SER A 120 4.08 8.77 -14.18
N ARG A 121 3.90 10.03 -14.57
CA ARG A 121 2.94 10.97 -13.98
C ARG A 121 1.85 11.26 -14.99
N LEU A 122 0.59 11.24 -14.55
CA LEU A 122 -0.54 11.62 -15.39
C LEU A 122 -0.51 13.14 -15.69
N THR A 123 -0.97 13.55 -16.85
CA THR A 123 -1.18 14.95 -17.22
C THR A 123 -2.46 15.06 -18.04
N ASP A 124 -2.89 16.27 -18.39
CA ASP A 124 -4.01 16.49 -19.30
C ASP A 124 -3.78 15.86 -20.69
N ALA A 125 -2.53 15.71 -21.10
CA ALA A 125 -2.14 15.06 -22.35
C ALA A 125 -1.98 13.52 -22.22
N GLY A 126 -2.26 12.95 -21.04
CA GLY A 126 -2.02 11.55 -20.72
C GLY A 126 -0.75 11.34 -19.89
N TRP A 127 -0.32 10.08 -19.78
CA TRP A 127 0.86 9.70 -18.99
C TRP A 127 2.15 10.24 -19.63
N ARG A 128 3.03 10.83 -18.82
CA ARG A 128 4.39 11.17 -19.25
C ARG A 128 5.14 9.91 -19.68
N ALA A 129 6.02 10.06 -20.67
CA ALA A 129 6.88 8.96 -21.12
C ALA A 129 7.64 8.35 -19.92
N PRO A 130 7.48 7.04 -19.64
CA PRO A 130 8.10 6.39 -18.48
C PRO A 130 9.62 6.53 -18.41
N GLY A 131 10.28 6.53 -19.58
CA GLY A 131 11.74 6.68 -19.70
C GLY A 131 12.28 8.03 -19.23
N LEU A 132 11.43 9.07 -19.08
CA LEU A 132 11.84 10.40 -18.64
C LEU A 132 12.41 10.39 -17.22
N PHE A 133 11.77 9.64 -16.30
CA PHE A 133 12.17 9.55 -14.90
C PHE A 133 12.76 8.19 -14.54
N ALA A 134 13.34 7.50 -15.52
CA ALA A 134 13.92 6.19 -15.31
C ALA A 134 15.28 6.29 -14.59
N VAL A 135 15.41 5.62 -13.45
CA VAL A 135 16.68 5.36 -12.77
C VAL A 135 17.19 4.01 -13.25
N ARG A 136 18.28 4.01 -14.04
CA ARG A 136 18.89 2.79 -14.57
C ARG A 136 20.24 2.55 -13.92
N ARG A 137 20.42 1.40 -13.28
CA ARG A 137 21.64 1.05 -12.54
C ARG A 137 22.08 -0.37 -12.87
N ASN A 138 23.38 -0.63 -12.73
CA ASN A 138 23.88 -1.99 -12.85
C ASN A 138 23.17 -2.90 -11.82
N LEU A 139 22.84 -4.14 -12.13
CA LEU A 139 22.23 -5.10 -11.20
C LEU A 139 23.01 -5.23 -9.90
N SER A 140 24.33 -5.10 -9.96
CA SER A 140 25.20 -5.12 -8.78
C SER A 140 25.12 -3.85 -7.94
N ASP A 141 24.58 -2.74 -8.48
CA ASP A 141 24.31 -1.44 -7.82
C ASP A 141 22.80 -1.22 -7.57
N ALA A 142 21.94 -2.05 -8.17
CA ALA A 142 20.50 -1.95 -8.05
C ALA A 142 20.06 -2.52 -6.70
N GLY A 143 20.00 -1.65 -5.68
CA GLY A 143 19.31 -1.96 -4.44
C GLY A 143 17.85 -2.26 -4.76
N ARG A 144 17.44 -3.47 -4.39
CA ARG A 144 16.16 -4.07 -4.78
C ARG A 144 14.96 -3.40 -4.11
N SER A 145 15.13 -2.30 -3.38
CA SER A 145 14.06 -1.67 -2.62
C SER A 145 14.08 -0.17 -2.81
N ARG A 146 12.90 0.35 -3.13
CA ARG A 146 12.69 1.72 -3.57
C ARG A 146 11.26 2.14 -3.29
N ALA A 147 11.08 3.41 -3.03
CA ALA A 147 9.78 4.06 -2.92
C ALA A 147 9.91 5.46 -3.50
N PHE A 148 8.80 6.09 -3.87
CA PHE A 148 8.84 7.45 -4.37
C PHE A 148 7.65 8.27 -3.87
N THR A 149 7.85 9.59 -3.87
CA THR A 149 6.81 10.59 -3.63
C THR A 149 6.95 11.70 -4.66
N PRO A 150 5.87 12.32 -5.15
CA PRO A 150 5.99 13.47 -6.04
C PRO A 150 6.49 14.69 -5.26
N GLY A 151 7.34 15.47 -5.90
CA GLY A 151 7.78 16.79 -5.50
C GLY A 151 6.72 17.86 -5.74
N PRO A 152 7.02 19.14 -5.45
CA PRO A 152 6.07 20.24 -5.58
C PRO A 152 5.58 20.47 -7.02
N ASP A 153 6.42 20.22 -8.00
CA ASP A 153 6.13 20.31 -9.44
C ASP A 153 5.70 18.96 -10.05
N GLY A 154 5.56 17.94 -9.21
CA GLY A 154 5.23 16.59 -9.65
C GLY A 154 6.41 15.73 -10.10
N THR A 155 7.64 16.27 -10.13
CA THR A 155 8.83 15.45 -10.39
C THR A 155 9.04 14.43 -9.26
N PRO A 156 9.50 13.21 -9.55
CA PRO A 156 9.63 12.20 -8.50
C PRO A 156 10.83 12.47 -7.59
N ILE A 157 10.61 12.30 -6.29
CA ILE A 157 11.65 12.12 -5.27
C ILE A 157 11.65 10.64 -4.92
N ILE A 158 12.75 9.95 -5.17
CA ILE A 158 12.86 8.49 -4.98
C ILE A 158 13.73 8.22 -3.77
N ALA A 159 13.22 7.49 -2.78
CA ALA A 159 14.07 6.87 -1.77
C ALA A 159 14.65 5.58 -2.35
N TRP A 160 15.97 5.55 -2.47
CA TRP A 160 16.72 4.52 -3.17
C TRP A 160 17.67 3.80 -2.22
N THR A 161 17.68 2.47 -2.28
CA THR A 161 18.70 1.66 -1.62
C THR A 161 19.93 1.63 -2.53
N ASN A 162 21.02 2.26 -2.12
CA ASN A 162 22.30 2.21 -2.82
C ASN A 162 23.21 1.18 -2.14
N ILE A 163 23.69 0.20 -2.89
CA ILE A 163 24.55 -0.88 -2.37
C ILE A 163 26.04 -0.60 -2.55
N TYR A 164 26.41 0.51 -3.20
CA TYR A 164 27.76 1.05 -3.27
C TYR A 164 27.82 2.49 -2.77
N TYR A 165 28.16 2.65 -1.50
CA TYR A 165 28.44 3.95 -0.92
C TYR A 165 29.83 3.97 -0.27
N PRO A 166 30.72 4.92 -0.64
CA PRO A 166 32.06 5.00 -0.06
C PRO A 166 32.04 5.12 1.47
N GLY A 167 32.73 4.22 2.15
CA GLY A 167 32.81 4.20 3.62
C GLY A 167 31.62 3.54 4.33
N ALA A 168 30.64 3.02 3.60
CA ALA A 168 29.60 2.17 4.18
C ALA A 168 30.03 0.68 4.18
N GLU A 169 29.71 -0.03 5.25
CA GLU A 169 29.93 -1.49 5.36
C GLU A 169 28.80 -2.29 4.66
N GLY A 170 27.70 -1.63 4.28
CA GLY A 170 26.55 -2.23 3.61
C GLY A 170 25.77 -1.19 2.82
N SER A 171 24.53 -1.51 2.47
CA SER A 171 23.69 -0.59 1.70
C SER A 171 23.25 0.63 2.51
N VAL A 172 23.00 1.72 1.80
CA VAL A 172 22.48 2.97 2.35
C VAL A 172 21.17 3.34 1.71
N VAL A 173 20.34 4.10 2.42
CA VAL A 173 19.15 4.74 1.83
C VAL A 173 19.46 6.21 1.55
N GLN A 174 19.27 6.63 0.30
CA GLN A 174 19.45 8.03 -0.15
C GLN A 174 18.17 8.52 -0.84
N LEU A 175 17.99 9.84 -0.91
CA LEU A 175 17.01 10.44 -1.83
C LEU A 175 17.67 10.70 -3.17
N LEU A 176 16.95 10.37 -4.25
CA LEU A 176 17.25 10.79 -5.60
C LEU A 176 16.24 11.87 -6.00
N THR A 177 16.73 13.03 -6.43
CA THR A 177 15.91 14.17 -6.85
C THR A 177 16.20 14.54 -8.29
N TRP A 178 15.14 14.78 -9.07
CA TRP A 178 15.27 15.21 -10.47
C TRP A 178 15.70 16.69 -10.54
N ASN A 179 16.72 17.00 -11.33
CA ASN A 179 17.24 18.36 -11.51
C ASN A 179 16.91 19.00 -12.88
N GLY A 180 16.10 18.32 -13.70
CA GLY A 180 15.79 18.74 -15.07
C GLY A 180 16.47 17.88 -16.14
N GLU A 181 17.65 17.34 -15.85
CA GLU A 181 18.45 16.54 -16.77
C GLU A 181 18.63 15.09 -16.29
N GLY A 182 18.66 14.89 -14.97
CA GLY A 182 18.90 13.60 -14.34
C GLY A 182 18.62 13.60 -12.85
N PHE A 183 18.91 12.48 -12.20
CA PHE A 183 18.79 12.34 -10.75
C PHE A 183 20.11 12.66 -10.04
N THR A 184 20.02 13.46 -8.99
CA THR A 184 21.11 13.70 -8.03
C THR A 184 20.80 13.02 -6.70
N SER A 185 21.83 12.50 -6.02
CA SER A 185 21.69 11.80 -4.74
C SER A 185 21.96 12.71 -3.54
N SER A 186 21.17 12.58 -2.48
CA SER A 186 21.46 13.14 -1.16
C SER A 186 22.55 12.37 -0.41
N GLU A 187 22.99 12.88 0.73
CA GLU A 187 23.64 12.10 1.78
C GLU A 187 22.74 10.96 2.31
N PRO A 188 23.31 9.85 2.83
CA PRO A 188 22.55 8.74 3.41
C PRO A 188 21.67 9.14 4.59
N ALA A 189 20.49 8.52 4.67
CA ALA A 189 19.56 8.64 5.80
C ALA A 189 19.96 7.73 7.00
N ASN A 190 20.84 6.75 6.77
CA ASN A 190 21.26 5.75 7.77
C ASN A 190 21.64 6.40 9.11
N ARG A 191 21.32 5.72 10.22
CA ARG A 191 21.86 6.11 11.54
C ARG A 191 23.32 5.77 11.68
N SER A 192 23.75 4.68 11.04
CA SER A 192 25.14 4.25 10.99
C SER A 192 25.50 3.68 9.63
N LEU A 193 26.63 4.13 9.06
CA LEU A 193 27.18 3.54 7.83
C LEU A 193 27.77 2.13 8.05
N ARG A 194 27.85 1.66 9.30
CA ARG A 194 28.24 0.28 9.63
C ARG A 194 27.07 -0.70 9.55
N ARG A 195 25.85 -0.21 9.28
CA ARG A 195 24.65 -1.04 9.22
C ARG A 195 23.97 -0.86 7.88
N THR A 196 23.54 -1.98 7.31
CA THR A 196 22.80 -2.03 6.05
C THR A 196 21.42 -1.39 6.24
N ALA A 197 21.06 -0.43 5.40
CA ALA A 197 19.75 0.18 5.34
C ALA A 197 19.03 -0.20 4.04
N PHE A 198 17.76 -0.59 4.12
CA PHE A 198 16.99 -1.15 3.02
C PHE A 198 15.47 -1.02 3.24
N PHE A 199 14.68 -1.38 2.22
CA PHE A 199 13.21 -1.25 2.21
C PHE A 199 12.68 0.14 2.63
N PRO A 200 13.05 1.22 1.92
CA PRO A 200 12.56 2.54 2.27
C PRO A 200 11.08 2.74 1.91
N SER A 201 10.42 3.59 2.69
CA SER A 201 9.13 4.22 2.38
C SER A 201 9.30 5.72 2.54
N VAL A 202 8.72 6.51 1.64
CA VAL A 202 8.97 7.97 1.57
C VAL A 202 7.66 8.73 1.42
N ALA A 203 7.58 9.90 2.07
CA ALA A 203 6.48 10.84 1.92
C ALA A 203 6.97 12.27 2.07
N ARG A 204 6.36 13.22 1.35
CA ARG A 204 6.71 14.64 1.41
C ARG A 204 5.61 15.45 2.11
N ARG A 205 6.00 16.27 3.07
CA ARG A 205 5.12 17.25 3.72
C ARG A 205 4.86 18.45 2.81
N ALA A 206 3.77 19.16 3.07
CA ALA A 206 3.42 20.38 2.36
C ALA A 206 4.48 21.49 2.51
N ASP A 207 5.16 21.55 3.66
CA ASP A 207 6.27 22.48 3.94
C ASP A 207 7.58 22.16 3.18
N GLY A 208 7.63 21.03 2.46
CA GLY A 208 8.77 20.59 1.68
C GLY A 208 9.70 19.59 2.39
N ASP A 209 9.50 19.34 3.69
CA ASP A 209 10.23 18.29 4.39
C ASP A 209 9.92 16.92 3.76
N VAL A 210 10.95 16.08 3.62
CA VAL A 210 10.79 14.70 3.13
C VAL A 210 11.06 13.74 4.26
N LEU A 211 10.11 12.87 4.55
CA LEU A 211 10.24 11.84 5.57
C LEU A 211 10.54 10.51 4.90
N VAL A 212 11.47 9.76 5.49
CA VAL A 212 11.81 8.40 5.07
C VAL A 212 11.71 7.48 6.28
N ALA A 213 11.01 6.37 6.11
CA ALA A 213 11.06 5.21 7.00
C ALA A 213 11.86 4.10 6.32
N TRP A 214 12.73 3.38 7.03
CA TRP A 214 13.54 2.30 6.47
C TRP A 214 13.86 1.24 7.52
N LEU A 215 14.33 0.08 7.06
CA LEU A 215 14.93 -0.93 7.93
C LEU A 215 16.44 -0.74 8.00
N GLU A 216 17.03 -0.84 9.19
CA GLU A 216 18.48 -0.80 9.36
C GLU A 216 19.00 -1.89 10.31
N GLY A 217 19.93 -2.72 9.84
CA GLY A 217 20.42 -3.89 10.54
C GLY A 217 20.85 -4.98 9.57
N THR A 218 20.67 -6.23 9.95
CA THR A 218 20.80 -7.39 9.06
C THR A 218 19.44 -7.79 8.52
N VAL A 219 19.41 -8.70 7.55
CA VAL A 219 18.14 -9.26 7.06
C VAL A 219 17.39 -9.98 8.17
N ALA A 220 18.08 -10.67 9.08
CA ALA A 220 17.47 -11.43 10.18
C ALA A 220 17.11 -10.56 11.40
N GLU A 221 17.81 -9.44 11.59
CA GLU A 221 17.69 -8.57 12.76
C GLU A 221 17.79 -7.11 12.32
N SER A 222 16.66 -6.43 12.18
CA SER A 222 16.61 -5.03 11.76
C SER A 222 15.61 -4.22 12.55
N ASP A 223 15.88 -2.91 12.62
CA ASP A 223 14.99 -1.95 13.26
C ASP A 223 14.38 -1.01 12.22
N VAL A 224 13.12 -0.63 12.44
CA VAL A 224 12.43 0.41 11.66
C VAL A 224 12.82 1.77 12.21
N TYR A 225 13.49 2.59 11.41
CA TYR A 225 13.77 3.99 11.73
C TYR A 225 12.97 4.94 10.86
N VAL A 226 12.76 6.15 11.36
CA VAL A 226 12.21 7.27 10.60
C VAL A 226 13.08 8.50 10.82
N SER A 227 13.32 9.24 9.74
CA SER A 227 13.97 10.56 9.77
C SER A 227 13.23 11.51 8.84
N VAL A 228 13.32 12.79 9.17
CA VAL A 228 12.89 13.89 8.32
C VAL A 228 14.11 14.58 7.74
N ARG A 229 14.10 14.87 6.45
CA ARG A 229 15.09 15.71 5.80
C ARG A 229 14.60 17.14 5.76
N ARG A 230 15.30 18.01 6.49
CA ARG A 230 14.98 19.45 6.63
C ARG A 230 16.24 20.26 6.41
N GLY A 231 16.17 21.28 5.56
CA GLY A 231 17.31 22.19 5.32
C GLY A 231 18.58 21.48 4.83
N GLY A 232 18.45 20.36 4.13
CA GLY A 232 19.59 19.60 3.61
C GLY A 232 20.19 18.56 4.57
N ALA A 233 19.61 18.37 5.76
CA ALA A 233 20.12 17.41 6.75
C ALA A 233 19.03 16.43 7.21
N TRP A 234 19.45 15.22 7.56
CA TRP A 234 18.58 14.21 8.19
C TRP A 234 18.48 14.43 9.69
N LEU A 235 17.24 14.51 10.17
CA LEU A 235 16.92 14.60 11.59
C LEU A 235 16.12 13.37 12.01
N PRO A 236 16.57 12.62 13.03
CA PRO A 236 15.89 11.44 13.51
C PRO A 236 14.54 11.78 14.15
N LEU A 237 13.47 11.08 13.77
CA LEU A 237 12.18 11.13 14.47
C LEU A 237 12.13 10.02 15.52
N GLY A 238 12.75 10.28 16.68
CA GLY A 238 12.79 9.35 17.80
C GLY A 238 13.68 8.12 17.58
N GLY A 239 13.41 7.07 18.37
CA GLY A 239 14.08 5.77 18.33
C GLY A 239 13.45 4.77 17.36
N PRO A 240 13.85 3.49 17.41
CA PRO A 240 13.30 2.45 16.55
C PRO A 240 11.80 2.23 16.83
N LEU A 241 11.03 1.91 15.77
CA LEU A 241 9.57 1.71 15.91
C LEU A 241 9.19 0.32 16.37
N ASN A 242 10.08 -0.66 16.31
CA ASN A 242 9.79 -2.05 16.65
C ASN A 242 9.10 -2.17 18.02
N VAL A 243 8.20 -3.15 18.15
CA VAL A 243 7.71 -3.57 19.46
C VAL A 243 8.77 -4.45 20.12
N ARG A 244 9.47 -5.26 19.33
CA ARG A 244 10.68 -6.00 19.73
C ARG A 244 11.86 -5.60 18.81
N PRO A 245 12.80 -4.78 19.29
CA PRO A 245 14.00 -4.45 18.52
C PRO A 245 14.80 -5.69 18.13
N HIS A 246 15.57 -5.59 17.04
CA HIS A 246 16.47 -6.66 16.57
C HIS A 246 15.76 -7.99 16.23
N THR A 247 14.62 -7.91 15.57
CA THR A 247 13.89 -9.08 15.05
C THR A 247 13.81 -9.04 13.53
N TYR A 248 13.36 -10.14 12.93
CA TYR A 248 13.04 -10.17 11.51
C TYR A 248 11.89 -9.20 11.23
N THR A 249 12.14 -8.19 10.40
CA THR A 249 11.24 -7.07 10.20
C THR A 249 11.04 -6.85 8.70
N PHE A 250 9.81 -6.53 8.31
CA PHE A 250 9.45 -6.29 6.91
C PHE A 250 9.28 -4.80 6.61
N ALA A 251 9.24 -4.49 5.31
CA ALA A 251 9.21 -3.14 4.78
C ALA A 251 8.13 -2.24 5.43
N PRO A 252 8.49 -1.08 5.99
CA PRO A 252 7.53 -0.13 6.54
C PRO A 252 6.70 0.53 5.43
N GLN A 253 5.50 0.98 5.78
CA GLN A 253 4.66 1.85 4.97
C GLN A 253 4.45 3.16 5.73
N LEU A 254 4.93 4.26 5.16
CA LEU A 254 4.82 5.61 5.71
C LEU A 254 3.73 6.40 4.98
N ARG A 255 2.84 7.04 5.74
CA ARG A 255 1.86 8.02 5.24
C ARG A 255 1.84 9.24 6.15
N LEU A 256 1.50 10.40 5.59
CA LEU A 256 1.37 11.65 6.35
C LEU A 256 -0.10 11.97 6.52
N ALA A 257 -0.50 12.24 7.77
CA ALA A 257 -1.81 12.80 8.06
C ALA A 257 -1.89 14.26 7.59
N PRO A 258 -3.10 14.85 7.52
CA PRO A 258 -3.28 16.24 7.06
C PRO A 258 -2.49 17.29 7.86
N ASP A 259 -2.22 17.01 9.13
CA ASP A 259 -1.37 17.81 10.01
C ASP A 259 0.14 17.63 9.76
N GLY A 260 0.52 16.84 8.75
CA GLY A 260 1.89 16.51 8.39
C GLY A 260 2.53 15.47 9.31
N GLN A 261 1.82 14.91 10.28
CA GLN A 261 2.40 13.93 11.19
C GLN A 261 2.42 12.53 10.57
N PRO A 262 3.55 11.80 10.67
CA PRO A 262 3.65 10.49 10.07
C PRO A 262 2.90 9.40 10.85
N VAL A 263 2.28 8.50 10.09
CA VAL A 263 1.79 7.20 10.52
C VAL A 263 2.59 6.13 9.79
N VAL A 264 3.09 5.14 10.52
CA VAL A 264 3.87 4.03 9.98
C VAL A 264 3.22 2.71 10.35
N ALA A 265 2.99 1.87 9.34
CA ALA A 265 2.69 0.46 9.51
C ALA A 265 3.91 -0.38 9.17
N TRP A 266 4.18 -1.44 9.93
CA TRP A 266 5.27 -2.38 9.66
C TRP A 266 4.92 -3.75 10.22
N GLN A 267 5.67 -4.77 9.80
CA GLN A 267 5.52 -6.12 10.30
C GLN A 267 6.82 -6.58 10.95
N GLU A 268 6.70 -7.34 12.03
CA GLU A 268 7.83 -7.96 12.70
C GLU A 268 7.50 -9.41 13.07
N ASP A 269 8.50 -10.29 13.01
CA ASP A 269 8.36 -11.66 13.47
C ASP A 269 8.10 -11.69 14.98
N ARG A 270 7.06 -12.44 15.36
CA ARG A 270 6.77 -12.80 16.73
C ARG A 270 6.63 -14.29 16.86
N SER A 271 7.78 -14.94 17.03
CA SER A 271 7.87 -16.39 17.29
C SER A 271 7.44 -17.21 16.07
N GLY A 272 7.93 -16.84 14.88
CA GLY A 272 7.59 -17.47 13.62
C GLY A 272 6.28 -16.95 13.01
N VAL A 273 5.78 -15.80 13.47
CA VAL A 273 4.53 -15.19 12.98
C VAL A 273 4.73 -13.73 12.63
N ASP A 274 4.58 -13.39 11.35
CA ASP A 274 4.64 -12.03 10.82
C ASP A 274 3.46 -11.22 11.33
N THR A 275 3.75 -10.32 12.28
CA THR A 275 2.73 -9.58 13.02
C THR A 275 2.71 -8.11 12.63
N LEU A 276 1.54 -7.59 12.28
CA LEU A 276 1.36 -6.22 11.79
C LEU A 276 1.09 -5.22 12.92
N PHE A 277 1.79 -4.09 12.89
CA PHE A 277 1.69 -3.00 13.86
C PHE A 277 1.58 -1.64 13.19
N VAL A 278 1.05 -0.65 13.93
CA VAL A 278 0.94 0.73 13.48
C VAL A 278 1.31 1.70 14.62
N LYS A 279 2.11 2.72 14.30
CA LYS A 279 2.48 3.83 15.19
C LYS A 279 2.23 5.15 14.49
N ARG A 280 1.85 6.16 15.27
CA ARG A 280 1.70 7.56 14.84
C ARG A 280 2.65 8.44 15.62
N TRP A 281 3.25 9.42 14.96
CA TRP A 281 4.03 10.44 15.64
C TRP A 281 3.13 11.54 16.18
N THR A 282 3.31 11.91 17.44
CA THR A 282 2.46 12.90 18.13
C THR A 282 3.04 14.32 18.13
N GLY A 283 4.22 14.51 17.56
CA GLY A 283 5.01 15.73 17.72
C GLY A 283 6.06 15.61 18.84
N ARG A 284 5.84 14.72 19.81
CA ARG A 284 6.79 14.47 20.92
C ARG A 284 7.40 13.07 20.89
N GLY A 285 6.64 12.09 20.43
CA GLY A 285 7.06 10.69 20.43
C GLY A 285 6.21 9.84 19.51
N TRP A 286 6.61 8.58 19.34
CA TRP A 286 5.81 7.58 18.66
C TRP A 286 4.81 6.96 19.61
N GLN A 287 3.55 6.94 19.21
CA GLN A 287 2.45 6.31 19.93
C GLN A 287 1.95 5.09 19.15
N ALA A 288 1.84 3.95 19.82
CA ALA A 288 1.22 2.75 19.23
C ALA A 288 -0.29 2.94 19.09
N LEU A 289 -0.84 2.55 17.94
CA LEU A 289 -2.28 2.51 17.71
C LEU A 289 -2.79 1.11 18.00
N GLY A 290 -3.13 0.84 19.26
CA GLY A 290 -3.60 -0.48 19.71
C GLY A 290 -2.50 -1.55 19.71
N GLY A 291 -2.93 -2.82 19.57
CA GLY A 291 -2.06 -4.00 19.50
C GLY A 291 -1.89 -4.55 18.08
N PRO A 292 -1.44 -5.81 17.93
CA PRO A 292 -1.35 -6.52 16.65
C PRO A 292 -2.63 -6.43 15.81
N LEU A 293 -2.49 -6.29 14.49
CA LEU A 293 -3.62 -6.16 13.56
C LEU A 293 -4.10 -7.49 12.96
N ASN A 294 -3.29 -8.56 12.99
CA ASN A 294 -3.62 -9.86 12.41
C ASN A 294 -5.05 -10.29 12.79
N HIS A 295 -5.75 -10.93 11.85
CA HIS A 295 -7.08 -11.46 12.12
C HIS A 295 -6.98 -12.72 13.00
N ASP A 296 -6.17 -13.69 12.60
CA ASP A 296 -5.73 -14.80 13.45
C ASP A 296 -4.29 -14.55 13.92
N PRO A 297 -4.04 -14.42 15.24
CA PRO A 297 -2.71 -14.14 15.79
C PRO A 297 -1.69 -15.27 15.58
N ARG A 298 -2.09 -16.40 14.99
CA ARG A 298 -1.21 -17.53 14.65
C ARG A 298 -0.84 -17.56 13.17
N ARG A 299 -1.36 -16.63 12.36
CA ARG A 299 -1.20 -16.61 10.90
C ARG A 299 -0.39 -15.43 10.45
N LEU A 300 0.42 -15.66 9.41
CA LEU A 300 1.30 -14.67 8.82
C LEU A 300 0.47 -13.62 8.10
N ALA A 301 0.64 -12.36 8.48
CA ALA A 301 0.21 -11.25 7.64
C ALA A 301 1.27 -11.01 6.56
N GLU A 302 0.86 -10.55 5.40
CA GLU A 302 1.73 -10.21 4.29
C GLU A 302 1.25 -8.96 3.56
N ARG A 303 2.22 -8.23 2.99
CA ARG A 303 2.00 -7.12 2.04
C ARG A 303 0.99 -6.08 2.55
N ALA A 304 1.17 -5.61 3.77
CA ALA A 304 0.31 -4.58 4.32
C ALA A 304 0.35 -3.28 3.48
N SER A 305 -0.82 -2.68 3.30
CA SER A 305 -1.03 -1.39 2.64
C SER A 305 -1.70 -0.43 3.62
N LEU A 306 -1.22 0.81 3.67
CA LEU A 306 -1.67 1.85 4.59
C LEU A 306 -2.23 3.04 3.80
N ALA A 307 -3.44 3.45 4.15
CA ALA A 307 -4.05 4.72 3.75
C ALA A 307 -4.54 5.48 4.98
N LEU A 308 -4.70 6.79 4.84
CA LEU A 308 -5.28 7.65 5.86
C LEU A 308 -6.54 8.30 5.30
N ASP A 309 -7.56 8.48 6.13
CA ASP A 309 -8.71 9.30 5.78
C ASP A 309 -8.43 10.80 5.97
N ALA A 310 -9.44 11.63 5.67
CA ALA A 310 -9.36 13.08 5.80
C ALA A 310 -9.16 13.58 7.26
N ASP A 311 -9.42 12.74 8.26
CA ASP A 311 -9.15 13.04 9.68
C ASP A 311 -7.75 12.53 10.11
N GLY A 312 -6.97 11.97 9.18
CA GLY A 312 -5.68 11.34 9.44
C GLY A 312 -5.77 10.01 10.17
N GLN A 313 -6.93 9.36 10.18
CA GLN A 313 -7.11 8.06 10.84
C GLN A 313 -6.74 6.93 9.87
N PRO A 314 -5.92 5.96 10.29
CA PRO A 314 -5.42 4.95 9.39
C PRO A 314 -6.43 3.86 9.06
N VAL A 315 -6.34 3.40 7.82
CA VAL A 315 -6.92 2.17 7.31
C VAL A 315 -5.80 1.30 6.79
N VAL A 316 -5.78 0.05 7.20
CA VAL A 316 -4.76 -0.93 6.82
C VAL A 316 -5.44 -2.12 6.17
N ALA A 317 -4.96 -2.53 5.00
CA ALA A 317 -5.36 -3.79 4.35
C ALA A 317 -4.14 -4.70 4.21
N TRP A 318 -4.34 -6.01 4.33
CA TRP A 318 -3.28 -7.00 4.23
C TRP A 318 -3.81 -8.33 3.70
N SER A 319 -2.92 -9.16 3.17
CA SER A 319 -3.18 -10.57 2.92
C SER A 319 -2.76 -11.36 4.15
N GLU A 320 -3.49 -12.39 4.54
CA GLU A 320 -3.16 -13.23 5.69
C GLU A 320 -3.33 -14.70 5.35
N GLU A 321 -2.36 -15.52 5.76
CA GLU A 321 -2.41 -16.96 5.56
C GLU A 321 -3.65 -17.56 6.28
N THR A 322 -4.32 -18.48 5.60
CA THR A 322 -5.51 -19.18 6.09
C THR A 322 -5.19 -20.62 6.44
N ALA A 323 -6.19 -21.33 7.00
CA ALA A 323 -6.03 -22.70 7.47
C ALA A 323 -5.47 -23.69 6.43
N ASP A 324 -5.74 -23.44 5.15
CA ASP A 324 -5.33 -24.28 4.04
C ASP A 324 -4.12 -23.72 3.26
N HIS A 325 -3.36 -22.79 3.87
CA HIS A 325 -2.16 -22.17 3.33
C HIS A 325 -2.38 -21.30 2.08
N ARG A 326 -3.63 -20.91 1.80
CA ARG A 326 -3.95 -19.79 0.90
C ARG A 326 -4.00 -18.48 1.67
N HIS A 327 -4.10 -17.36 0.97
CA HIS A 327 -4.24 -16.04 1.57
C HIS A 327 -5.67 -15.52 1.47
N ALA A 328 -6.12 -14.86 2.53
CA ALA A 328 -7.35 -14.08 2.55
C ALA A 328 -7.03 -12.61 2.78
N VAL A 329 -7.87 -11.72 2.24
CA VAL A 329 -7.66 -10.27 2.37
C VAL A 329 -8.51 -9.73 3.50
N TYR A 330 -7.88 -8.95 4.39
CA TYR A 330 -8.55 -8.28 5.50
C TYR A 330 -8.23 -6.79 5.46
N ALA A 331 -9.12 -5.98 6.05
CA ALA A 331 -8.86 -4.56 6.27
C ALA A 331 -9.41 -4.10 7.61
N ARG A 332 -8.69 -3.21 8.30
CA ARG A 332 -9.10 -2.60 9.57
C ARG A 332 -8.97 -1.09 9.48
N ARG A 333 -9.89 -0.40 10.15
CA ARG A 333 -9.86 1.06 10.32
C ARG A 333 -9.74 1.44 11.78
N TRP A 334 -8.86 2.40 12.06
CA TRP A 334 -8.73 2.94 13.39
C TRP A 334 -9.90 3.87 13.72
N GLN A 335 -10.52 3.61 14.87
CA GLN A 335 -11.55 4.45 15.45
C GLN A 335 -10.98 5.05 16.74
N PRO A 336 -10.63 6.34 16.74
CA PRO A 336 -10.22 7.01 17.96
C PRO A 336 -11.37 7.05 18.97
N ASP A 337 -11.02 7.04 20.24
CA ASP A 337 -11.98 7.25 21.31
C ASP A 337 -12.47 8.70 21.29
N ALA A 338 -13.76 8.90 21.02
CA ALA A 338 -14.37 10.23 20.93
C ALA A 338 -14.27 11.03 22.24
N ALA A 339 -14.14 10.36 23.39
CA ALA A 339 -13.97 11.02 24.68
C ALA A 339 -12.58 11.66 24.86
N ARG A 340 -11.61 11.33 24.00
CA ARG A 340 -10.25 11.87 24.02
C ARG A 340 -9.82 12.34 22.62
N PRO A 341 -10.10 13.61 22.26
CA PRO A 341 -9.71 14.15 20.96
C PRO A 341 -8.18 14.13 20.75
N ALA A 342 -7.76 14.37 19.52
CA ALA A 342 -6.39 14.17 19.05
C ALA A 342 -5.31 14.82 19.95
N GLY A 343 -4.28 14.06 20.29
CA GLY A 343 -3.16 14.49 21.13
C GLY A 343 -2.35 13.32 21.68
N ASP A 344 -1.34 13.63 22.49
CA ASP A 344 -0.54 12.63 23.21
C ASP A 344 -1.45 11.71 24.04
N GLY A 345 -1.39 10.40 23.78
CA GLY A 345 -2.18 9.42 24.53
C GLY A 345 -3.60 9.20 23.99
N GLN A 346 -3.92 9.64 22.76
CA GLN A 346 -5.17 9.28 22.09
C GLN A 346 -5.35 7.75 22.06
N THR A 347 -6.39 7.26 22.71
CA THR A 347 -6.78 5.85 22.69
C THR A 347 -7.79 5.60 21.58
N GLY A 348 -8.04 4.34 21.28
CA GLY A 348 -8.98 3.94 20.24
C GLY A 348 -8.96 2.43 20.04
N ARG A 349 -9.66 1.99 19.00
CA ARG A 349 -9.71 0.57 18.62
C ARG A 349 -9.67 0.41 17.11
N TRP A 350 -9.13 -0.72 16.68
CA TRP A 350 -9.26 -1.17 15.29
C TRP A 350 -10.59 -1.86 15.08
N VAL A 351 -11.31 -1.45 14.03
CA VAL A 351 -12.54 -2.11 13.58
C VAL A 351 -12.26 -2.82 12.27
N LEU A 352 -12.58 -4.12 12.23
CA LEU A 352 -12.53 -4.93 11.03
C LEU A 352 -13.58 -4.41 10.04
N LEU A 353 -13.15 -4.16 8.80
CA LEU A 353 -14.03 -3.74 7.72
C LEU A 353 -14.50 -4.95 6.93
N GLY A 354 -15.73 -4.87 6.39
CA GLY A 354 -16.41 -6.00 5.76
C GLY A 354 -17.47 -6.61 6.67
N THR A 355 -18.06 -7.72 6.24
CA THR A 355 -19.11 -8.42 6.99
C THR A 355 -18.50 -9.57 7.79
N PRO A 356 -18.42 -9.51 9.14
CA PRO A 356 -17.78 -10.56 9.93
C PRO A 356 -18.41 -11.96 9.77
N ALA A 357 -19.69 -12.01 9.37
CA ALA A 357 -20.41 -13.27 9.16
C ALA A 357 -20.00 -14.01 7.88
N VAL A 358 -19.38 -13.34 6.92
CA VAL A 358 -18.99 -13.90 5.62
C VAL A 358 -17.49 -14.17 5.64
N HIS A 359 -17.08 -15.41 5.31
CA HIS A 359 -15.66 -15.83 5.26
C HIS A 359 -14.83 -15.42 6.48
N ALA A 360 -15.41 -15.51 7.69
CA ALA A 360 -14.79 -15.05 8.94
C ALA A 360 -14.31 -13.58 8.90
N GLY A 361 -14.94 -12.73 8.09
CA GLY A 361 -14.60 -11.32 7.94
C GLY A 361 -13.56 -11.02 6.87
N ALA A 362 -13.12 -12.01 6.09
CA ALA A 362 -12.32 -11.78 4.90
C ALA A 362 -13.12 -11.05 3.80
N LEU A 363 -12.42 -10.22 3.03
CA LEU A 363 -12.94 -9.50 1.87
C LEU A 363 -12.86 -10.34 0.59
N SER A 364 -11.95 -11.31 0.53
CA SER A 364 -11.78 -12.23 -0.60
C SER A 364 -12.84 -13.34 -0.61
N ALA A 365 -13.06 -13.94 -1.77
CA ALA A 365 -14.13 -14.92 -2.02
C ALA A 365 -13.66 -16.39 -1.91
N GLY A 366 -12.47 -16.62 -1.34
CA GLY A 366 -11.92 -17.95 -1.04
C GLY A 366 -10.89 -18.48 -2.03
N GLY A 367 -10.52 -17.73 -3.07
CA GLY A 367 -9.29 -17.97 -3.84
C GLY A 367 -8.04 -17.55 -3.06
N ASP A 368 -6.85 -17.89 -3.55
CA ASP A 368 -5.61 -17.35 -2.98
C ASP A 368 -5.52 -15.86 -3.32
N ALA A 369 -5.65 -15.01 -2.30
CA ALA A 369 -5.84 -13.57 -2.45
C ALA A 369 -4.63 -12.77 -1.94
N GLN A 370 -3.88 -12.19 -2.87
CA GLN A 370 -2.59 -11.56 -2.63
C GLN A 370 -2.55 -10.10 -3.09
N GLY A 371 -1.54 -9.38 -2.63
CA GLY A 371 -1.22 -8.03 -3.13
C GLY A 371 -2.31 -7.01 -2.79
N ALA A 372 -2.85 -7.08 -1.57
CA ALA A 372 -3.83 -6.13 -1.08
C ALA A 372 -3.30 -4.69 -1.14
N SER A 373 -4.11 -3.77 -1.62
CA SER A 373 -3.88 -2.34 -1.54
C SER A 373 -5.14 -1.62 -1.05
N VAL A 374 -4.98 -0.46 -0.39
CA VAL A 374 -6.09 0.31 0.17
C VAL A 374 -5.97 1.79 -0.12
N THR A 375 -7.12 2.44 -0.31
CA THR A 375 -7.23 3.90 -0.32
C THR A 375 -8.54 4.35 0.33
N VAL A 376 -8.61 5.62 0.73
CA VAL A 376 -9.83 6.26 1.23
C VAL A 376 -10.22 7.35 0.24
N ALA A 377 -11.39 7.21 -0.37
CA ALA A 377 -11.91 8.17 -1.33
C ALA A 377 -12.33 9.50 -0.66
N GLY A 378 -12.55 10.53 -1.46
CA GLY A 378 -12.95 11.86 -0.98
C GLY A 378 -14.30 11.88 -0.24
N ASP A 379 -15.17 10.88 -0.50
CA ASP A 379 -16.43 10.67 0.22
C ASP A 379 -16.26 9.89 1.55
N GLY A 380 -15.03 9.55 1.91
CA GLY A 380 -14.68 8.76 3.09
C GLY A 380 -14.82 7.25 2.92
N SER A 381 -15.29 6.77 1.76
CA SER A 381 -15.39 5.33 1.48
C SER A 381 -14.03 4.69 1.36
N VAL A 382 -13.90 3.48 1.89
CA VAL A 382 -12.67 2.71 1.81
C VAL A 382 -12.73 1.81 0.58
N TYR A 383 -11.71 1.85 -0.26
CA TYR A 383 -11.54 0.91 -1.37
C TYR A 383 -10.37 -0.02 -1.07
N VAL A 384 -10.60 -1.32 -1.21
CA VAL A 384 -9.57 -2.35 -1.08
C VAL A 384 -9.51 -3.13 -2.39
N ALA A 385 -8.32 -3.27 -2.96
CA ALA A 385 -8.07 -4.05 -4.18
C ALA A 385 -7.08 -5.17 -3.89
N TRP A 386 -7.21 -6.29 -4.60
CA TRP A 386 -6.31 -7.44 -4.50
C TRP A 386 -6.33 -8.27 -5.79
N CYS A 387 -5.36 -9.16 -5.92
CA CYS A 387 -5.35 -10.21 -6.94
C CYS A 387 -5.85 -11.50 -6.30
N GLU A 388 -6.83 -12.17 -6.91
CA GLU A 388 -7.38 -13.43 -6.38
C GLU A 388 -7.45 -14.48 -7.47
N ASP A 389 -6.95 -15.68 -7.17
CA ASP A 389 -7.05 -16.83 -8.07
C ASP A 389 -8.51 -17.13 -8.43
N ASP A 390 -8.75 -17.42 -9.71
CA ASP A 390 -10.07 -17.81 -10.18
C ASP A 390 -10.35 -19.27 -9.78
N LEU A 391 -11.35 -19.45 -8.92
CA LEU A 391 -11.80 -20.77 -8.48
C LEU A 391 -12.35 -21.64 -9.62
N GLN A 392 -12.72 -21.06 -10.76
CA GLN A 392 -13.18 -21.81 -11.95
C GLN A 392 -12.03 -22.24 -12.88
N GLY A 393 -10.78 -21.91 -12.54
CA GLY A 393 -9.62 -22.15 -13.38
C GLY A 393 -9.36 -20.98 -14.33
N GLY A 394 -8.20 -20.34 -14.20
CA GLY A 394 -7.84 -19.14 -14.94
C GLY A 394 -6.69 -18.39 -14.27
N GLY A 395 -6.26 -17.28 -14.86
CA GLY A 395 -5.32 -16.36 -14.21
C GLY A 395 -5.97 -15.63 -13.04
N ALA A 396 -5.16 -15.15 -12.09
CA ALA A 396 -5.64 -14.35 -10.97
C ALA A 396 -6.35 -13.08 -11.47
N GLN A 397 -7.45 -12.72 -10.81
CA GLN A 397 -8.29 -11.60 -11.18
C GLN A 397 -8.08 -10.42 -10.23
N VAL A 398 -8.09 -9.20 -10.77
CA VAL A 398 -8.14 -7.97 -9.98
C VAL A 398 -9.54 -7.82 -9.42
N ARG A 399 -9.67 -7.90 -8.10
CA ARG A 399 -10.90 -7.66 -7.35
C ARG A 399 -10.80 -6.33 -6.63
N VAL A 400 -11.93 -5.65 -6.49
CA VAL A 400 -12.03 -4.42 -5.70
C VAL A 400 -13.35 -4.41 -4.95
N THR A 401 -13.32 -4.03 -3.69
CA THR A 401 -14.52 -3.78 -2.90
C THR A 401 -14.56 -2.34 -2.42
N ARG A 402 -15.77 -1.78 -2.36
CA ARG A 402 -16.06 -0.50 -1.72
C ARG A 402 -16.73 -0.78 -0.38
N LEU A 403 -16.14 -0.26 0.68
CA LEU A 403 -16.63 -0.34 2.04
C LEU A 403 -17.13 1.05 2.44
N PRO A 404 -18.26 1.15 3.17
CA PRO A 404 -18.82 2.43 3.56
C PRO A 404 -17.82 3.24 4.38
N GLY A 405 -17.91 4.57 4.27
CA GLY A 405 -17.20 5.51 5.13
C GLY A 405 -17.71 5.52 6.58
N ARG A 406 -17.29 6.52 7.37
CA ARG A 406 -17.84 6.75 8.72
C ARG A 406 -19.32 7.03 8.70
#